data_AF-A0A7S1SKU2-F1
#
_entry.id   AF-A0A7S1SKU2-F1
#
_cell.length_a   1.000
_cell.length_b   1.000
_cell.length_c   1.000
_cell.angle_alpha   90.00
_cell.angle_beta   90.00
_cell.angle_gamma   90.00
#
_symmetry.space_group_name_H-M   'P 1'
#
loop_
_entity.id
_entity.type
_entity.pdbx_description
1 polymer ?
#
loop_
_entity_poly.entity_id
_entity_poly.type
_entity_poly.pdbx_seq_one_letter_code
_entity_poly.pdbx_strand_id
1 'polypeptide(L)'
;PPPSGPRRSAGFVPKKPEDFGDGGAFPEIHIPQFPLSMGRPDDAGRGTKTLALTMDGKGETNYDAVAKQAQNAKKHVHSSHGELIPKPELTGRDALERPTEEEEEETRRETMEALQMVVTKKIAAAQPKSLPKQPGAPVYINYTPQQQGAQYNSGAKQRIIKMQDMPIDPMEPPKFRHKKVPRPGGSP
;
A
#
# COMPACT_ATOMS: atom_id res chain seq x y z
N PRO A 1 -25.60 33.04 1.10
CA PRO A 1 -24.66 33.89 0.32
C PRO A 1 -25.40 34.55 -0.86
N PRO A 2 -25.03 35.78 -1.28
CA PRO A 2 -25.57 36.40 -2.50
C PRO A 2 -25.18 35.59 -3.76
N PRO A 3 -25.84 35.76 -4.92
CA PRO A 3 -25.44 35.10 -6.17
C PRO A 3 -24.08 35.61 -6.69
N SER A 4 -23.44 34.86 -7.60
CA SER A 4 -22.05 35.10 -8.07
C SER A 4 -21.79 36.51 -8.62
N GLY A 5 -22.75 37.07 -9.36
CA GLY A 5 -22.63 38.43 -9.92
C GLY A 5 -22.48 39.53 -8.86
N PRO A 6 -23.45 39.71 -7.94
CA PRO A 6 -23.41 40.81 -6.97
C PRO A 6 -22.46 40.62 -5.78
N ARG A 7 -21.76 39.49 -5.62
CA ARG A 7 -20.89 39.25 -4.45
C ARG A 7 -19.76 40.27 -4.28
N ARG A 8 -19.05 40.57 -5.37
CA ARG A 8 -17.95 41.57 -5.33
C ARG A 8 -18.48 42.99 -5.17
N SER A 9 -19.58 43.34 -5.85
CA SER A 9 -20.15 44.69 -5.79
C SER A 9 -20.84 44.99 -4.46
N ALA A 10 -21.33 43.97 -3.75
CA ALA A 10 -21.92 44.10 -2.41
C ALA A 10 -20.89 44.09 -1.27
N GLY A 11 -19.58 43.97 -1.55
CA GLY A 11 -18.54 43.92 -0.52
C GLY A 11 -18.64 42.70 0.40
N PHE A 12 -19.17 41.58 -0.10
CA PHE A 12 -19.40 40.38 0.70
C PHE A 12 -18.07 39.71 1.08
N VAL A 13 -17.82 39.56 2.38
CA VAL A 13 -16.62 38.90 2.93
C VAL A 13 -17.05 37.80 3.89
N PRO A 14 -17.00 36.53 3.46
CA PRO A 14 -17.38 35.40 4.30
C PRO A 14 -16.30 35.12 5.35
N LYS A 15 -16.69 35.02 6.61
CA LYS A 15 -15.81 34.73 7.74
C LYS A 15 -16.28 33.52 8.55
N LYS A 16 -17.60 33.34 8.68
CA LYS A 16 -18.23 32.24 9.40
C LYS A 16 -18.56 31.09 8.45
N PRO A 17 -18.65 29.85 8.94
CA PRO A 17 -19.09 28.72 8.12
C PRO A 17 -20.49 28.94 7.51
N GLU A 18 -21.37 29.66 8.23
CA GLU A 18 -22.73 30.00 7.79
C GLU A 18 -22.77 30.93 6.57
N ASP A 19 -21.74 31.76 6.38
CA ASP A 19 -21.66 32.71 5.25
C ASP A 19 -21.59 31.97 3.90
N PHE A 20 -21.15 30.71 3.91
CA PHE A 20 -21.03 29.85 2.73
C PHE A 20 -22.33 29.11 2.39
N GLY A 21 -23.36 29.13 3.24
CA GLY A 21 -24.59 28.36 3.03
C GLY A 21 -24.32 26.86 3.09
N ASP A 22 -24.47 26.15 1.97
CA ASP A 22 -24.19 24.71 1.83
C ASP A 22 -22.69 24.40 1.59
N GLY A 23 -21.83 25.37 1.87
CA GLY A 23 -20.38 25.29 1.68
C GLY A 23 -19.90 25.89 0.36
N GLY A 24 -18.67 25.53 -0.03
CA GLY A 24 -17.98 26.09 -1.19
C GLY A 24 -17.30 27.43 -0.90
N ALA A 25 -16.04 27.55 -1.32
CA ALA A 25 -15.29 28.80 -1.24
C ALA A 25 -15.49 29.61 -2.53
N PHE A 26 -15.50 30.94 -2.42
CA PHE A 26 -15.67 31.83 -3.56
C PHE A 26 -14.30 32.21 -4.14
N PRO A 27 -13.90 31.69 -5.32
CA PRO A 27 -12.60 32.00 -5.91
C PRO A 27 -12.47 33.47 -6.31
N GLU A 28 -13.60 34.16 -6.47
CA GLU A 28 -13.66 35.59 -6.75
C GLU A 28 -13.32 36.48 -5.55
N ILE A 29 -13.25 35.93 -4.33
CA ILE A 29 -12.88 36.69 -3.14
C ILE A 29 -11.44 36.30 -2.78
N HIS A 30 -10.50 37.23 -2.93
CA HIS A 30 -9.05 36.99 -2.75
C HIS A 30 -8.66 37.04 -1.27
N ILE A 31 -9.41 36.32 -0.44
CA ILE A 31 -9.21 36.16 0.99
C ILE A 31 -9.23 34.65 1.27
N PRO A 32 -8.36 34.13 2.14
CA PRO A 32 -8.42 32.73 2.56
C PRO A 32 -9.78 32.42 3.19
N GLN A 33 -10.46 31.45 2.62
CA GLN A 33 -11.80 31.02 3.00
C GLN A 33 -11.73 29.56 3.41
N PHE A 34 -12.37 29.21 4.53
CA PHE A 34 -12.33 27.86 5.09
C PHE A 34 -13.76 27.33 5.35
N PRO A 35 -14.54 27.00 4.31
CA PRO A 35 -15.82 26.31 4.50
C PRO A 35 -15.60 25.02 5.31
N LEU A 36 -16.45 24.75 6.29
CA LEU A 36 -16.32 23.62 7.23
C LEU A 36 -14.94 23.52 7.93
N SER A 37 -14.23 24.65 8.07
CA SER A 37 -12.85 24.71 8.60
C SER A 37 -11.79 23.93 7.81
N MET A 38 -12.11 23.52 6.57
CA MET A 38 -11.18 22.79 5.71
C MET A 38 -10.00 23.66 5.28
N GLY A 39 -8.78 23.12 5.30
CA GLY A 39 -7.57 23.79 4.79
C GLY A 39 -6.93 24.79 5.74
N ARG A 40 -7.35 24.86 7.00
CA ARG A 40 -6.71 25.71 8.01
C ARG A 40 -5.29 25.21 8.33
N PRO A 41 -4.31 26.12 8.46
CA PRO A 41 -2.93 25.75 8.77
C PRO A 41 -2.79 25.12 10.17
N ASP A 42 -3.64 25.51 11.12
CA ASP A 42 -3.66 24.95 12.48
C ASP A 42 -4.01 23.45 12.51
N ASP A 43 -4.82 23.00 11.55
CA ASP A 43 -5.20 21.59 11.39
C ASP A 43 -4.21 20.83 10.50
N ALA A 44 -3.53 21.50 9.57
CA ALA A 44 -2.62 20.91 8.59
C ALA A 44 -1.28 20.39 9.14
N GLY A 45 -1.01 20.54 10.44
CA GLY A 45 0.25 20.13 11.08
C GLY A 45 0.10 19.49 12.45
N ARG A 46 -1.13 19.34 12.96
CA ARG A 46 -1.36 18.63 14.23
C ARG A 46 -1.15 17.16 13.97
N GLY A 47 0.01 16.62 14.34
CA GLY A 47 0.31 15.18 14.30
C GLY A 47 -0.59 14.41 15.26
N THR A 48 -1.87 14.29 14.91
CA THR A 48 -2.87 13.57 15.69
C THR A 48 -2.66 12.08 15.48
N LYS A 49 -2.50 11.33 16.56
CA LYS A 49 -2.42 9.85 16.56
C LYS A 49 -3.77 9.19 16.27
N THR A 50 -4.55 9.79 15.37
CA THR A 50 -5.92 9.38 15.03
C THR A 50 -5.96 9.04 13.56
N LEU A 51 -6.50 7.87 13.24
CA LEU A 51 -6.77 7.48 11.86
C LEU A 51 -7.81 8.45 11.27
N ALA A 52 -7.60 8.89 10.02
CA ALA A 52 -8.57 9.72 9.33
C ALA A 52 -9.90 8.96 9.17
N LEU A 53 -11.02 9.61 9.49
CA LEU A 53 -12.34 9.06 9.26
C LEU A 53 -12.55 8.97 7.74
N THR A 54 -12.70 7.75 7.23
CA THR A 54 -13.02 7.53 5.81
C THR A 54 -14.51 7.21 5.67
N MET A 55 -15.06 7.45 4.49
CA MET A 55 -16.43 7.11 4.13
C MET A 55 -16.42 6.16 2.94
N ASP A 56 -17.46 5.35 2.82
CA ASP A 56 -17.67 4.48 1.66
C ASP A 56 -18.37 5.23 0.52
N GLY A 57 -18.59 4.55 -0.61
CA GLY A 57 -19.29 5.13 -1.77
C GLY A 57 -20.78 5.45 -1.52
N LYS A 58 -21.36 4.99 -0.41
CA LYS A 58 -22.75 5.26 0.00
C LYS A 58 -22.84 6.42 1.00
N GLY A 59 -21.70 6.92 1.47
CA GLY A 59 -21.62 7.98 2.49
C GLY A 59 -21.67 7.47 3.92
N GLU A 60 -21.56 6.15 4.14
CA GLU A 60 -21.44 5.57 5.48
C GLU A 60 -20.01 5.67 5.98
N THR A 61 -19.85 5.91 7.29
CA THR A 61 -18.54 5.99 7.93
C THR A 61 -17.87 4.62 7.98
N ASN A 62 -16.64 4.55 7.47
CA ASN A 62 -15.87 3.32 7.39
C ASN A 62 -15.15 3.01 8.71
N TYR A 63 -15.84 2.33 9.62
CA TYR A 63 -15.26 1.82 10.87
C TYR A 63 -14.35 0.59 10.66
N ASP A 64 -14.48 -0.09 9.53
CA ASP A 64 -13.68 -1.26 9.17
C ASP A 64 -12.18 -0.92 8.98
N ALA A 65 -11.87 0.36 8.74
CA ALA A 65 -10.49 0.85 8.72
C ALA A 65 -9.71 0.57 10.03
N VAL A 66 -10.41 0.43 11.17
CA VAL A 66 -9.81 0.04 12.45
C VAL A 66 -9.46 -1.45 12.46
N ALA A 67 -10.36 -2.31 11.98
CA ALA A 67 -10.13 -3.76 11.91
C ALA A 67 -9.07 -4.13 10.85
N LYS A 68 -9.01 -3.38 9.74
CA LYS A 68 -8.01 -3.54 8.68
C LYS A 68 -6.66 -2.89 8.99
N GLN A 69 -6.46 -2.36 10.19
CA GLN A 69 -5.20 -1.72 10.55
C GLN A 69 -4.03 -2.70 10.41
N ALA A 70 -2.97 -2.28 9.71
CA ALA A 70 -1.78 -3.08 9.40
C ALA A 70 -2.03 -4.37 8.58
N GLN A 71 -3.22 -4.54 8.02
CA GLN A 71 -3.52 -5.62 7.06
C GLN A 71 -3.23 -5.18 5.62
N ASN A 72 -3.10 -6.15 4.72
CA ASN A 72 -3.01 -5.87 3.29
C ASN A 72 -4.36 -5.30 2.81
N ALA A 73 -4.33 -4.24 1.99
CA ALA A 73 -5.52 -3.64 1.39
C ALA A 73 -6.37 -4.66 0.59
N LYS A 74 -5.73 -5.70 0.03
CA LYS A 74 -6.41 -6.78 -0.70
C LYS A 74 -6.98 -7.89 0.20
N LYS A 75 -6.71 -7.87 1.50
CA LYS A 75 -7.23 -8.88 2.43
C LYS A 75 -8.71 -8.60 2.69
N HIS A 76 -9.55 -9.59 2.39
CA HIS A 76 -10.97 -9.52 2.76
C HIS A 76 -11.10 -9.70 4.29
N VAL A 77 -11.72 -8.72 4.93
CA VAL A 77 -12.04 -8.72 6.36
C VAL A 77 -13.53 -8.45 6.47
N HIS A 78 -14.23 -9.32 7.18
CA HIS A 78 -15.64 -9.17 7.49
C HIS A 78 -15.79 -8.53 8.87
N SER A 79 -16.40 -7.35 8.94
CA SER A 79 -16.53 -6.54 10.15
C SER A 79 -17.93 -5.93 10.31
N SER A 80 -18.77 -6.00 9.28
CA SER A 80 -20.09 -5.36 9.25
C SER A 80 -21.22 -6.34 9.58
N HIS A 81 -22.34 -5.83 10.08
CA HIS A 81 -23.50 -6.68 10.36
C HIS A 81 -24.11 -7.30 9.11
N GLY A 82 -24.03 -6.62 7.95
CA GLY A 82 -24.55 -7.15 6.68
C GLY A 82 -23.85 -8.44 6.21
N GLU A 83 -22.69 -8.78 6.77
CA GLU A 83 -21.98 -10.03 6.49
C GLU A 83 -22.43 -11.19 7.38
N LEU A 84 -23.05 -10.89 8.53
CA LEU A 84 -23.67 -11.90 9.41
C LEU A 84 -25.02 -12.38 8.88
N ILE A 85 -25.69 -11.56 8.05
CA ILE A 85 -27.00 -11.87 7.51
C ILE A 85 -26.84 -12.89 6.37
N PRO A 86 -27.55 -14.04 6.42
CA PRO A 86 -27.55 -15.01 5.33
C PRO A 86 -28.05 -14.37 4.03
N LYS A 87 -27.35 -14.61 2.92
CA LYS A 87 -27.69 -14.09 1.59
C LYS A 87 -28.26 -15.22 0.71
N PRO A 88 -29.57 -15.49 0.77
CA PRO A 88 -30.19 -16.58 0.00
C PRO A 88 -30.06 -16.37 -1.52
N GLU A 89 -29.93 -15.12 -1.98
CA GLU A 89 -29.72 -14.79 -3.39
C GLU A 89 -28.40 -15.36 -3.95
N LEU A 90 -27.36 -15.49 -3.10
CA LEU A 90 -26.06 -16.05 -3.48
C LEU A 90 -26.03 -17.59 -3.44
N THR A 91 -27.15 -18.24 -3.13
CA THR A 91 -27.27 -19.72 -3.13
C THR A 91 -27.71 -20.27 -4.48
N GLY A 92 -27.93 -19.41 -5.48
CA GLY A 92 -28.17 -19.82 -6.86
C GLY A 92 -26.99 -20.63 -7.40
N ARG A 93 -27.28 -21.63 -8.26
CA ARG A 93 -26.27 -22.54 -8.81
C ARG A 93 -25.15 -21.79 -9.52
N ASP A 94 -25.51 -20.74 -10.26
CA ASP A 94 -24.59 -19.92 -11.07
C ASP A 94 -23.54 -19.17 -10.22
N ALA A 95 -23.83 -18.86 -8.96
CA ALA A 95 -22.89 -18.16 -8.06
C ALA A 95 -21.92 -19.10 -7.33
N LEU A 96 -22.20 -20.40 -7.35
CA LEU A 96 -21.46 -21.47 -6.65
C LEU A 96 -20.73 -22.40 -7.63
N GLU A 97 -20.68 -22.04 -8.91
CA GLU A 97 -19.94 -22.79 -9.90
C GLU A 97 -18.45 -22.78 -9.58
N ARG A 98 -17.81 -23.93 -9.82
CA ARG A 98 -16.36 -24.03 -9.69
C ARG A 98 -15.72 -23.23 -10.83
N PRO A 99 -14.49 -22.74 -10.63
CA PRO A 99 -13.69 -22.23 -11.72
C PRO A 99 -13.60 -23.23 -12.87
N THR A 100 -13.31 -22.74 -14.06
CA THR A 100 -13.15 -23.59 -15.25
C THR A 100 -11.93 -24.50 -15.11
N GLU A 101 -11.94 -25.65 -15.79
CA GLU A 101 -10.83 -26.62 -15.72
C GLU A 101 -9.49 -25.98 -16.15
N GLU A 102 -9.52 -25.06 -17.13
CA GLU A 102 -8.34 -24.31 -17.57
C GLU A 102 -7.75 -23.42 -16.46
N GLU A 103 -8.59 -22.69 -15.72
CA GLU A 103 -8.15 -21.84 -14.59
C GLU A 103 -7.63 -22.68 -13.42
N GLU A 104 -8.24 -23.84 -13.18
CA GLU A 104 -7.77 -24.79 -12.17
C GLU A 104 -6.38 -25.34 -12.53
N GLU A 105 -6.14 -25.67 -13.80
CA GLU A 105 -4.85 -26.13 -14.28
C GLU A 105 -3.77 -25.04 -14.24
N GLU A 106 -4.10 -23.81 -14.61
CA GLU A 106 -3.18 -22.66 -14.49
C GLU A 106 -2.79 -22.43 -13.03
N THR A 107 -3.77 -22.36 -12.13
CA THR A 107 -3.53 -22.20 -10.69
C THR A 107 -2.70 -23.36 -10.13
N ARG A 108 -2.98 -24.60 -10.57
CA ARG A 108 -2.22 -25.79 -10.18
C ARG A 108 -0.76 -25.68 -10.63
N ARG A 109 -0.49 -25.24 -11.85
CA ARG A 109 0.87 -25.07 -12.38
C ARG A 109 1.63 -24.00 -11.60
N GLU A 110 1.03 -22.83 -11.40
CA GLU A 110 1.67 -21.73 -10.66
C GLU A 110 1.99 -22.11 -9.21
N THR A 111 1.03 -22.76 -8.53
CA THR A 111 1.23 -23.22 -7.15
C THR A 111 2.28 -24.32 -7.06
N MET A 112 2.31 -25.25 -8.02
CA MET A 112 3.32 -26.31 -8.11
C MET A 112 4.73 -25.72 -8.31
N GLU A 113 4.90 -24.77 -9.24
CA GLU A 113 6.18 -24.09 -9.48
C GLU A 113 6.65 -23.32 -8.23
N ALA A 114 5.75 -22.60 -7.57
CA ALA A 114 6.06 -21.87 -6.34
C ALA A 114 6.49 -22.80 -5.20
N LEU A 115 5.80 -23.93 -5.01
CA LEU A 115 6.16 -24.94 -4.01
C LEU A 115 7.48 -25.63 -4.35
N GLN A 116 7.74 -25.92 -5.62
CA GLN A 116 9.00 -26.49 -6.07
C GLN A 116 10.18 -25.56 -5.76
N MET A 117 10.03 -24.25 -5.96
CA MET A 117 11.06 -23.27 -5.57
C MET A 117 11.35 -23.27 -4.06
N VAL A 118 10.34 -23.48 -3.21
CA VAL A 118 10.55 -23.58 -1.76
C VAL A 118 11.23 -24.89 -1.37
N VAL A 119 10.80 -26.00 -1.99
CA VAL A 119 11.34 -27.35 -1.71
C VAL A 119 12.80 -27.46 -2.15
N THR A 120 13.13 -26.99 -3.35
CA THR A 120 14.51 -26.96 -3.86
C THR A 120 15.46 -26.18 -2.94
N LYS A 121 15.02 -25.03 -2.41
CA LYS A 121 15.79 -24.26 -1.40
C LYS A 121 16.01 -25.07 -0.11
N LYS A 122 15.00 -25.79 0.37
CA LYS A 122 15.12 -26.64 1.57
C LYS A 122 16.04 -27.84 1.34
N ILE A 123 15.97 -28.48 0.18
CA ILE A 123 16.84 -29.60 -0.19
C ILE A 123 18.30 -29.13 -0.29
N ALA A 124 18.56 -27.99 -0.95
CA ALA A 124 19.89 -27.43 -1.08
C ALA A 124 20.54 -27.13 0.29
N ALA A 125 19.77 -26.64 1.26
CA ALA A 125 20.27 -26.41 2.61
C ALA A 125 20.54 -27.71 3.39
N ALA A 126 19.74 -28.76 3.16
CA ALA A 126 19.91 -30.05 3.82
C ALA A 126 21.10 -30.87 3.27
N GLN A 127 21.52 -30.60 2.02
CA GLN A 127 22.64 -31.27 1.36
C GLN A 127 23.82 -30.31 1.11
N PRO A 128 24.60 -29.94 2.15
CA PRO A 128 25.67 -28.95 2.06
C PRO A 128 26.94 -29.45 1.33
N LYS A 129 26.99 -30.72 0.93
CA LYS A 129 28.13 -31.32 0.23
C LYS A 129 28.22 -30.91 -1.26
N SER A 130 27.28 -30.10 -1.74
CA SER A 130 27.32 -29.55 -3.09
C SER A 130 28.35 -28.42 -3.16
N LEU A 131 29.16 -28.40 -4.22
CA LEU A 131 30.11 -27.32 -4.45
C LEU A 131 29.37 -25.97 -4.51
N PRO A 132 29.93 -24.90 -3.93
CA PRO A 132 29.32 -23.57 -4.01
C PRO A 132 29.19 -23.17 -5.49
N LYS A 133 28.08 -22.51 -5.80
CA LYS A 133 27.82 -22.02 -7.15
C LYS A 133 28.92 -21.01 -7.50
N GLN A 134 29.63 -21.27 -8.60
CA GLN A 134 30.61 -20.33 -9.12
C GLN A 134 29.91 -19.00 -9.49
N PRO A 135 30.59 -17.86 -9.32
CA PRO A 135 29.98 -16.56 -9.58
C PRO A 135 29.49 -16.48 -11.02
N GLY A 136 28.24 -16.03 -11.20
CA GLY A 136 27.64 -15.88 -12.51
C GLY A 136 28.22 -14.71 -13.32
N ALA A 137 27.68 -14.52 -14.52
CA ALA A 137 27.94 -13.32 -15.31
C ALA A 137 27.45 -12.05 -14.58
N PRO A 138 28.10 -10.90 -14.78
CA PRO A 138 27.70 -9.66 -14.12
C PRO A 138 26.35 -9.15 -14.61
N VAL A 139 25.52 -8.67 -13.70
CA VAL A 139 24.21 -8.06 -13.95
C VAL A 139 24.33 -6.54 -13.90
N TYR A 140 23.87 -5.85 -14.95
CA TYR A 140 23.83 -4.39 -14.97
C TYR A 140 22.44 -3.89 -14.58
N ILE A 141 22.37 -3.03 -13.55
CA ILE A 141 21.13 -2.46 -13.04
C ILE A 141 21.16 -0.95 -13.27
N ASN A 142 20.12 -0.42 -13.91
CA ASN A 142 19.94 1.03 -14.02
C ASN A 142 19.20 1.54 -12.76
N TYR A 143 19.87 2.37 -11.97
CA TYR A 143 19.37 2.92 -10.72
C TYR A 143 19.12 4.43 -10.85
N THR A 144 17.90 4.85 -10.52
CA THR A 144 17.54 6.27 -10.41
C THR A 144 17.50 6.65 -8.93
N PRO A 145 18.44 7.48 -8.43
CA PRO A 145 18.42 7.93 -7.06
C PRO A 145 17.23 8.86 -6.77
N GLN A 146 16.67 8.74 -5.57
CA GLN A 146 15.60 9.63 -5.09
C GLN A 146 16.15 11.03 -4.78
N GLN A 147 17.37 11.12 -4.24
CA GLN A 147 18.05 12.39 -4.03
C GLN A 147 18.72 12.83 -5.34
N GLN A 148 18.16 13.89 -5.94
CA GLN A 148 18.63 14.45 -7.21
C GLN A 148 19.13 15.88 -7.00
N GLY A 149 20.13 16.27 -7.80
CA GLY A 149 20.68 17.63 -7.79
C GLY A 149 21.99 17.67 -8.56
N ALA A 150 22.34 18.84 -9.10
CA ALA A 150 23.57 19.02 -9.90
C ALA A 150 24.86 18.66 -9.14
N GLN A 151 24.82 18.75 -7.81
CA GLN A 151 25.94 18.42 -6.92
C GLN A 151 26.07 16.91 -6.64
N TYR A 152 25.06 16.11 -6.97
CA TYR A 152 25.06 14.66 -6.80
C TYR A 152 25.26 13.95 -8.13
N ASN A 153 25.92 12.79 -8.10
CA ASN A 153 26.11 11.93 -9.28
C ASN A 153 26.74 12.66 -10.49
N SER A 154 27.61 13.63 -10.24
CA SER A 154 28.23 14.47 -11.29
C SER A 154 27.22 15.10 -12.25
N GLY A 155 26.00 15.40 -11.77
CA GLY A 155 24.90 15.95 -12.57
C GLY A 155 24.11 14.92 -13.39
N ALA A 156 24.48 13.64 -13.36
CA ALA A 156 23.74 12.59 -14.04
C ALA A 156 22.48 12.18 -13.26
N LYS A 157 21.38 11.92 -13.99
CA LYS A 157 20.10 11.52 -13.39
C LYS A 157 20.05 10.06 -12.94
N GLN A 158 20.90 9.21 -13.50
CA GLN A 158 20.88 7.76 -13.29
C GLN A 158 22.29 7.20 -13.11
N ARG A 159 22.39 5.99 -12.55
CA ARG A 159 23.63 5.23 -12.36
C ARG A 159 23.46 3.84 -12.91
N ILE A 160 24.44 3.35 -13.66
CA ILE A 160 24.49 1.94 -14.07
C ILE A 160 25.40 1.21 -13.09
N ILE A 161 24.86 0.23 -12.37
CA ILE A 161 25.57 -0.56 -11.37
C ILE A 161 25.81 -1.95 -11.93
N LYS A 162 27.08 -2.37 -11.98
CA LYS A 162 27.46 -3.73 -12.31
C LYS A 162 27.52 -4.57 -11.03
N MET A 163 26.56 -5.46 -10.85
CA MET A 163 26.49 -6.42 -9.74
C MET A 163 27.12 -7.74 -10.17
N GLN A 164 27.98 -8.31 -9.33
CA GLN A 164 28.57 -9.63 -9.54
C GLN A 164 28.59 -10.40 -8.22
N ASP A 165 28.29 -11.69 -8.27
CA ASP A 165 28.34 -12.55 -7.10
C ASP A 165 29.80 -12.71 -6.64
N MET A 166 30.03 -12.61 -5.32
CA MET A 166 31.34 -12.84 -4.74
C MET A 166 31.62 -14.36 -4.71
N PRO A 167 32.77 -14.84 -5.21
CA PRO A 167 33.15 -16.25 -5.08
C PRO A 167 33.14 -16.70 -3.61
N ILE A 168 32.53 -17.84 -3.32
CA ILE A 168 32.43 -18.41 -1.98
C ILE A 168 33.44 -19.57 -1.85
N ASP A 169 34.21 -19.59 -0.77
CA ASP A 169 35.13 -20.69 -0.47
C ASP A 169 34.34 -21.95 -0.06
N PRO A 170 34.50 -23.08 -0.77
CA PRO A 170 33.83 -24.34 -0.42
C PRO A 170 34.15 -24.88 0.97
N MET A 171 35.29 -24.48 1.56
CA MET A 171 35.74 -24.95 2.87
C MET A 171 35.43 -23.96 4.01
N GLU A 172 34.81 -22.82 3.71
CA GLU A 172 34.43 -21.83 4.72
C GLU A 172 33.26 -22.34 5.57
N PRO A 173 33.39 -22.41 6.91
CA PRO A 173 32.30 -22.83 7.79
C PRO A 173 31.20 -21.75 7.92
N PRO A 174 29.99 -22.09 8.41
CA PRO A 174 28.91 -21.12 8.61
C PRO A 174 29.31 -19.94 9.51
N LYS A 175 29.08 -18.71 9.04
CA LYS A 175 29.51 -17.46 9.70
C LYS A 175 28.75 -17.09 10.98
N PHE A 176 27.48 -17.49 11.08
CA PHE A 176 26.57 -17.00 12.13
C PHE A 176 26.03 -18.14 13.02
N ARG A 177 25.80 -17.83 14.30
CA ARG A 177 25.20 -18.75 15.28
C ARG A 177 23.67 -18.65 15.26
N HIS A 178 23.01 -19.72 15.68
CA HIS A 178 21.55 -19.73 15.86
C HIS A 178 21.12 -18.83 17.03
N LYS A 179 20.17 -17.93 16.79
CA LYS A 179 19.57 -17.05 17.82
C LYS A 179 18.10 -17.39 18.01
N LYS A 180 17.67 -17.65 19.26
CA LYS A 180 16.27 -17.87 19.63
C LYS A 180 15.61 -16.52 19.92
N VAL A 181 14.46 -16.26 19.29
CA VAL A 181 13.67 -15.02 19.43
C VAL A 181 12.24 -15.42 19.81
N PRO A 182 11.54 -14.69 20.71
CA PRO A 182 10.14 -14.95 20.99
C PRO A 182 9.28 -14.83 19.72
N ARG A 183 8.18 -15.56 19.66
CA ARG A 183 7.24 -15.47 18.54
C ARG A 183 6.67 -14.04 18.50
N PRO A 184 6.69 -13.35 17.34
CA PRO A 184 6.06 -12.04 17.22
C PRO A 184 4.55 -12.17 17.45
N GLY A 185 3.90 -11.03 17.70
CA GLY A 185 2.43 -10.96 17.73
C GLY A 185 1.83 -11.55 16.44
N GLY A 186 0.63 -12.13 16.57
CA GLY A 186 -0.13 -12.60 15.41
C GLY A 186 -0.54 -11.45 14.50
N SER A 187 -1.11 -11.79 13.33
CA SER A 187 -1.82 -10.80 12.54
C SER A 187 -2.97 -10.21 13.35
N PRO A 188 -3.19 -8.87 13.31
CA PRO A 188 -4.35 -8.26 13.96
C PRO A 188 -5.68 -8.79 13.42
#